data_AF-A0AAN6LLQ7-F1
#
_entry.id   AF-A0AAN6LLQ7-F1
#
_cell.length_a   1.000
_cell.length_b   1.000
_cell.length_c   1.000
_cell.angle_alpha   90.00
_cell.angle_beta   90.00
_cell.angle_gamma   90.00
#
_symmetry.space_group_name_H-M   'P 1'
#
loop_
_entity.id
_entity.type
_entity.pdbx_description
1 polymer ?
#
loop_
_entity_poly.entity_id
_entity_poly.type
_entity_poly.pdbx_seq_one_letter_code
_entity_poly.pdbx_strand_id
1 'polypeptide(L)'
;MAPFSKEAQLVKDYESNKVHPTTTNLPGYPLIRSDDATQIRRFLKQELWSDDLETMAPRLWIMTTFSGANINPLHRQRIKGREIVITEEPRLHLVWIHNRIFIKPMPSYLLSQTFWNTHLDAKSSKPGSSHDNLCKAAAGFLRTYRYLIQHESDFHIAQQDDLRLVPRGIDWPSFCRFISELSHIDDAAVSKRYWYGELRLTRLNFYAPLLLRKFHFEQVHGQYGDFFARLYGPRSPTNRIRSPIHSPQHSDITTSKKGPPQHRNYGPQTPTLARASLPLILPSLSFQTPTHTMASTLTLQTTLPLPNSKHTIPQLGFGVYESPPSTCVSSCLTALRAGYRHIDTAQYYANEEAVGQAVRESNIPRSELYVTTKILSPGEDVDSTYKKLHPWCQQREVVEYCQKNGIVVEAYCPIVRNQKADDKTVKGIAEKYQTSPNQVLIRYALEKGWVPLPKSDTPERIRKNADVYGFKLDGEDMKALDGLDQGKNGAIVQAVDNSPQ
;
A
#
# COMPACT_ATOMS: atom_id res chain seq x y z
N MET A 1 25.85 -33.82 -10.10
CA MET A 1 25.14 -35.11 -9.99
C MET A 1 23.76 -34.84 -9.43
N ALA A 2 22.73 -35.47 -10.00
CA ALA A 2 21.35 -35.31 -9.54
C ALA A 2 21.21 -35.64 -8.03
N PRO A 3 20.35 -34.94 -7.28
CA PRO A 3 20.12 -35.23 -5.86
C PRO A 3 19.20 -36.45 -5.63
N PHE A 4 18.93 -37.24 -6.68
CA PHE A 4 18.08 -38.43 -6.62
C PHE A 4 18.50 -39.44 -7.72
N SER A 5 18.11 -40.69 -7.51
CA SER A 5 18.33 -41.87 -8.34
C SER A 5 17.43 -41.85 -9.58
N LYS A 6 17.71 -42.74 -10.54
CA LYS A 6 16.90 -42.82 -11.76
C LYS A 6 15.53 -43.42 -11.45
N GLU A 7 15.50 -44.30 -10.44
CA GLU A 7 14.33 -45.01 -9.96
C GLU A 7 13.35 -44.08 -9.24
N ALA A 8 13.88 -43.03 -8.59
CA ALA A 8 13.08 -42.04 -7.85
C ALA A 8 12.64 -40.82 -8.69
N GLN A 9 13.08 -40.68 -9.94
CA GLN A 9 12.67 -39.55 -10.79
C GLN A 9 11.16 -39.58 -11.05
N LEU A 10 10.51 -38.41 -11.05
CA LEU A 10 9.05 -38.31 -11.19
C LEU A 10 8.59 -38.17 -12.64
N VAL A 11 9.48 -37.78 -13.55
CA VAL A 11 9.14 -37.57 -14.97
C VAL A 11 10.21 -38.20 -15.86
N LYS A 12 9.75 -38.80 -16.98
CA LYS A 12 10.56 -39.51 -17.99
C LYS A 12 10.58 -38.81 -19.36
N ASP A 13 10.02 -37.61 -19.43
CA ASP A 13 9.86 -36.80 -20.65
C ASP A 13 11.19 -36.36 -21.27
N TYR A 14 12.28 -36.40 -20.49
CA TYR A 14 13.64 -36.11 -20.94
C TYR A 14 14.44 -37.36 -21.34
N GLU A 15 13.85 -38.57 -21.28
CA GLU A 15 14.50 -39.78 -21.73
C GLU A 15 14.35 -39.95 -23.25
N SER A 16 15.43 -40.27 -23.96
CA SER A 16 15.37 -40.51 -25.40
C SER A 16 14.56 -41.77 -25.70
N ASN A 17 13.38 -41.59 -26.28
CA ASN A 17 12.57 -42.71 -26.75
C ASN A 17 13.27 -43.33 -27.98
N LYS A 18 13.77 -44.57 -27.86
CA LYS A 18 14.46 -45.28 -28.96
C LYS A 18 13.60 -45.45 -30.23
N VAL A 19 12.29 -45.20 -30.14
CA VAL A 19 11.29 -45.37 -31.22
C VAL A 19 10.97 -44.04 -31.95
N HIS A 20 11.15 -42.89 -31.31
CA HIS A 20 10.87 -41.57 -31.89
C HIS A 20 11.89 -40.52 -31.37
N PRO A 21 12.87 -40.10 -32.17
CA PRO A 21 13.85 -39.10 -31.75
C PRO A 21 13.28 -37.69 -31.98
N THR A 22 12.36 -37.21 -31.14
CA THR A 22 11.61 -35.99 -31.47
C THR A 22 11.24 -35.08 -30.30
N THR A 23 12.22 -34.67 -29.51
CA THR A 23 12.10 -33.38 -28.79
C THR A 23 13.40 -32.61 -28.92
N THR A 24 13.46 -31.73 -29.93
CA THR A 24 14.54 -30.73 -30.06
C THR A 24 14.47 -29.67 -28.96
N ASN A 25 13.37 -29.61 -28.21
CA ASN A 25 13.08 -28.57 -27.22
C ASN A 25 12.87 -29.16 -25.82
N LEU A 26 13.10 -28.34 -24.80
CA LEU A 26 12.93 -28.68 -23.39
C LEU A 26 11.44 -28.96 -23.11
N PRO A 27 11.07 -30.07 -22.44
CA PRO A 27 9.68 -30.38 -22.12
C PRO A 27 8.98 -29.23 -21.39
N GLY A 28 7.83 -28.80 -21.92
CA GLY A 28 7.05 -27.65 -21.40
C GLY A 28 7.52 -26.28 -21.91
N TYR A 29 8.64 -26.18 -22.63
CA TYR A 29 9.23 -24.92 -23.08
C TYR A 29 9.56 -24.96 -24.58
N PRO A 30 8.60 -24.63 -25.46
CA PRO A 30 8.73 -24.83 -26.91
C PRO A 30 9.81 -23.96 -27.58
N LEU A 31 10.29 -22.91 -26.90
CA LEU A 31 11.30 -21.98 -27.43
C LEU A 31 12.73 -22.28 -26.96
N ILE A 32 12.90 -23.26 -26.05
CA ILE A 32 14.20 -23.60 -25.47
C ILE A 32 14.66 -24.91 -26.10
N ARG A 33 15.74 -24.87 -26.88
CA ARG A 33 16.30 -26.05 -27.52
C ARG A 33 17.09 -26.88 -26.51
N SER A 34 16.87 -28.20 -26.53
CA SER A 34 17.53 -29.18 -25.66
C SER A 34 19.02 -29.38 -25.99
N ASP A 35 19.44 -29.06 -27.22
CA ASP A 35 20.81 -29.21 -27.71
C ASP A 35 21.68 -27.94 -27.56
N ASP A 36 21.08 -26.80 -27.23
CA ASP A 36 21.80 -25.54 -27.01
C ASP A 36 22.10 -25.32 -25.52
N ALA A 37 23.28 -25.78 -25.10
CA ALA A 37 23.74 -25.65 -23.72
C ALA A 37 23.83 -24.18 -23.25
N THR A 38 24.09 -23.22 -24.15
CA THR A 38 24.19 -21.80 -23.79
C THR A 38 22.79 -21.22 -23.54
N GLN A 39 21.83 -21.55 -24.40
CA GLN A 39 20.44 -21.15 -24.22
C GLN A 39 19.86 -21.73 -22.93
N ILE A 40 20.09 -23.01 -22.66
CA ILE A 40 19.64 -23.69 -21.43
C ILE A 40 20.27 -23.04 -20.20
N ARG A 41 21.57 -22.75 -20.21
CA ARG A 41 22.23 -22.11 -19.06
C ARG A 41 21.66 -20.71 -18.77
N ARG A 42 21.38 -19.92 -19.81
CA ARG A 42 20.73 -18.61 -19.66
C ARG A 42 19.32 -18.76 -19.09
N PHE A 43 18.56 -19.71 -19.61
CA PHE A 43 17.21 -20.04 -19.12
C PHE A 43 17.23 -20.46 -17.65
N LEU A 44 18.09 -21.41 -17.27
CA LEU A 44 18.22 -21.87 -15.88
C LEU A 44 18.62 -20.74 -14.92
N LYS A 45 19.46 -19.80 -15.38
CA LYS A 45 19.77 -18.61 -14.60
C LYS A 45 18.54 -17.75 -14.34
N GLN A 46 17.68 -17.56 -15.34
CA GLN A 46 16.44 -16.79 -15.16
C GLN A 46 15.43 -17.53 -14.27
N GLU A 47 15.34 -18.85 -14.38
CA GLU A 47 14.34 -19.66 -13.66
C GLU A 47 14.69 -19.95 -12.20
N LEU A 48 15.97 -20.02 -11.85
CA LEU A 48 16.42 -20.54 -10.56
C LEU A 48 17.27 -19.56 -9.74
N TRP A 49 17.89 -18.56 -10.39
CA TRP A 49 18.81 -17.65 -9.73
C TRP A 49 18.15 -16.33 -9.39
N SER A 50 18.49 -15.77 -8.22
CA SER A 50 18.05 -14.45 -7.79
C SER A 50 19.26 -13.66 -7.28
N ASP A 51 19.78 -12.73 -8.10
CA ASP A 51 20.89 -11.86 -7.70
C ASP A 51 20.56 -11.03 -6.46
N ASP A 52 19.31 -10.57 -6.31
CA ASP A 52 18.88 -9.77 -5.16
C ASP A 52 18.98 -10.56 -3.84
N LEU A 53 18.34 -11.73 -3.77
CA LEU A 53 18.37 -12.55 -2.57
C LEU A 53 19.76 -13.10 -2.24
N GLU A 54 20.57 -13.47 -3.24
CA GLU A 54 21.93 -13.93 -3.01
C GLU A 54 22.82 -12.78 -2.48
N THR A 55 22.59 -11.54 -2.94
CA THR A 55 23.23 -10.33 -2.40
C THR A 55 22.82 -10.06 -0.95
N MET A 56 21.53 -10.27 -0.62
CA MET A 56 21.02 -10.08 0.74
C MET A 56 21.37 -11.23 1.69
N ALA A 57 21.58 -12.45 1.18
CA ALA A 57 21.72 -13.68 1.97
C ALA A 57 22.73 -13.60 3.13
N PRO A 58 23.92 -12.99 3.00
CA PRO A 58 24.85 -12.84 4.12
C PRO A 58 24.30 -12.03 5.31
N ARG A 59 23.21 -11.29 5.12
CA ARG A 59 22.60 -10.38 6.11
C ARG A 59 21.14 -10.73 6.43
N LEU A 60 20.60 -11.80 5.85
CA LEU A 60 19.22 -12.21 6.10
C LEU A 60 18.98 -12.66 7.56
N TRP A 61 20.03 -13.09 8.28
CA TRP A 61 19.92 -13.48 9.70
C TRP A 61 19.41 -12.36 10.61
N ILE A 62 19.52 -11.09 10.19
CA ILE A 62 18.99 -9.94 10.93
C ILE A 62 17.45 -9.85 10.81
N MET A 63 16.86 -10.49 9.78
CA MET A 63 15.45 -10.31 9.42
C MET A 63 14.62 -11.59 9.42
N THR A 64 15.24 -12.76 9.52
CA THR A 64 14.58 -14.06 9.58
C THR A 64 15.44 -15.09 10.29
N THR A 65 14.84 -16.22 10.65
CA THR A 65 15.52 -17.35 11.27
C THR A 65 16.56 -17.94 10.31
N PHE A 66 17.78 -18.12 10.79
CA PHE A 66 18.85 -18.83 10.07
C PHE A 66 18.57 -20.35 10.09
N SER A 67 17.60 -20.78 9.29
CA SER A 67 17.31 -22.20 9.10
C SER A 67 16.60 -22.43 7.77
N GLY A 68 17.17 -23.30 6.93
CA GLY A 68 16.53 -23.74 5.70
C GLY A 68 15.23 -24.52 5.93
N ALA A 69 15.03 -25.05 7.14
CA ALA A 69 13.81 -25.75 7.56
C ALA A 69 12.69 -24.81 8.06
N ASN A 70 12.93 -23.50 8.08
CA ASN A 70 11.91 -22.50 8.45
C ASN A 70 10.88 -22.30 7.33
N ILE A 71 10.15 -23.37 7.00
CA ILE A 71 9.14 -23.45 5.95
C ILE A 71 7.95 -24.20 6.53
N ASN A 72 6.78 -23.58 6.53
CA ASN A 72 5.57 -24.24 7.00
C ASN A 72 4.98 -25.10 5.85
N PRO A 73 4.51 -26.33 6.16
CA PRO A 73 3.80 -27.15 5.18
C PRO A 73 2.55 -26.45 4.65
N LEU A 74 2.08 -26.84 3.46
CA LEU A 74 0.99 -26.17 2.73
C LEU A 74 -0.32 -26.10 3.53
N HIS A 75 -0.71 -27.16 4.23
CA HIS A 75 -1.88 -27.14 5.11
C HIS A 75 -1.73 -26.10 6.24
N ARG A 76 -0.51 -25.93 6.76
CA ARG A 76 -0.21 -24.95 7.81
C ARG A 76 -0.19 -23.52 7.27
N GLN A 77 0.16 -23.32 5.99
CA GLN A 77 -0.03 -22.02 5.32
C GLN A 77 -1.52 -21.64 5.34
N ARG A 78 -2.42 -22.57 4.99
CA ARG A 78 -3.87 -22.36 5.03
C ARG A 78 -4.39 -22.07 6.44
N ILE A 79 -3.91 -22.81 7.45
CA ILE A 79 -4.26 -22.55 8.86
C ILE A 79 -3.84 -21.14 9.30
N LYS A 80 -2.71 -20.64 8.78
CA LYS A 80 -2.28 -19.25 9.02
C LYS A 80 -3.10 -18.20 8.26
N GLY A 81 -4.15 -18.62 7.54
CA GLY A 81 -4.97 -17.75 6.69
C GLY A 81 -4.22 -17.25 5.46
N ARG A 82 -3.15 -17.94 5.03
CA ARG A 82 -2.39 -17.54 3.84
C ARG A 82 -3.00 -18.16 2.59
N GLU A 83 -3.31 -17.30 1.63
CA GLU A 83 -3.47 -17.64 0.23
C GLU A 83 -2.11 -18.03 -0.37
N ILE A 84 -2.08 -19.15 -1.08
CA ILE A 84 -0.91 -19.61 -1.82
C ILE A 84 -1.01 -19.02 -3.22
N VAL A 85 -0.10 -18.10 -3.55
CA VAL A 85 -0.06 -17.41 -4.83
C VAL A 85 1.04 -18.03 -5.69
N ILE A 86 0.69 -18.44 -6.91
CA ILE A 86 1.65 -18.97 -7.87
C ILE A 86 2.53 -17.84 -8.41
N THR A 87 3.84 -18.08 -8.48
CA THR A 87 4.80 -17.15 -9.08
C THR A 87 5.78 -17.91 -9.96
N GLU A 88 6.17 -17.35 -11.10
CA GLU A 88 7.28 -17.90 -11.88
C GLU A 88 8.62 -17.27 -11.51
N GLU A 89 8.63 -16.24 -10.65
CA GLU A 89 9.85 -15.54 -10.26
C GLU A 89 10.60 -16.26 -9.13
N PRO A 90 11.86 -16.70 -9.34
CA PRO A 90 12.63 -17.39 -8.30
C PRO A 90 12.88 -16.51 -7.07
N ARG A 91 12.92 -15.18 -7.25
CA ARG A 91 13.13 -14.23 -6.15
C ARG A 91 11.93 -14.15 -5.20
N LEU A 92 10.74 -14.58 -5.62
CA LEU A 92 9.53 -14.57 -4.81
C LEU A 92 9.21 -15.93 -4.19
N HIS A 93 9.84 -17.03 -4.63
CA HIS A 93 9.61 -18.34 -4.02
C HIS A 93 9.87 -18.30 -2.50
N LEU A 94 8.86 -18.69 -1.70
CA LEU A 94 8.79 -18.63 -0.24
C LEU A 94 8.84 -17.22 0.37
N VAL A 95 8.59 -16.19 -0.43
CA VAL A 95 8.36 -14.84 0.09
C VAL A 95 6.90 -14.71 0.47
N TRP A 96 6.61 -14.12 1.62
CA TRP A 96 5.24 -13.91 2.08
C TRP A 96 5.01 -12.48 2.55
N ILE A 97 3.77 -12.02 2.41
CA ILE A 97 3.30 -10.70 2.82
C ILE A 97 1.84 -10.80 3.26
N HIS A 98 1.50 -10.24 4.42
CA HIS A 98 0.15 -10.34 4.98
C HIS A 98 -0.40 -11.78 4.99
N ASN A 99 -1.48 -12.00 4.25
CA ASN A 99 -2.19 -13.25 4.05
C ASN A 99 -1.79 -13.95 2.74
N ARG A 100 -0.64 -13.66 2.14
CA ARG A 100 -0.20 -14.29 0.88
C ARG A 100 1.20 -14.88 1.04
N ILE A 101 1.42 -16.05 0.45
CA ILE A 101 2.75 -16.63 0.25
C ILE A 101 2.92 -16.97 -1.22
N PHE A 102 4.05 -16.55 -1.79
CA PHE A 102 4.39 -16.82 -3.18
C PHE A 102 5.16 -18.15 -3.27
N ILE A 103 4.68 -19.07 -4.09
CA ILE A 103 5.32 -20.38 -4.28
C ILE A 103 5.43 -20.67 -5.78
N LYS A 104 6.67 -20.82 -6.25
CA LYS A 104 6.97 -21.28 -7.61
C LYS A 104 6.70 -22.78 -7.80
N PRO A 105 5.92 -23.21 -8.81
CA PRO A 105 5.66 -24.61 -9.14
C PRO A 105 6.94 -25.39 -9.49
N MET A 106 6.94 -26.70 -9.27
CA MET A 106 8.05 -27.57 -9.68
C MET A 106 8.11 -27.71 -11.20
N PRO A 107 9.18 -27.25 -11.88
CA PRO A 107 9.33 -27.47 -13.31
C PRO A 107 9.62 -28.95 -13.60
N SER A 108 8.93 -29.54 -14.59
CA SER A 108 9.08 -30.97 -14.92
C SER A 108 10.51 -31.38 -15.25
N TYR A 109 11.30 -30.50 -15.89
CA TYR A 109 12.69 -30.80 -16.22
C TYR A 109 13.57 -31.02 -14.97
N LEU A 110 13.26 -30.39 -13.82
CA LEU A 110 14.00 -30.65 -12.57
C LEU A 110 13.63 -31.99 -11.92
N LEU A 111 12.57 -32.65 -12.40
CA LEU A 111 12.12 -33.95 -11.92
C LEU A 111 12.70 -35.12 -12.72
N SER A 112 13.52 -34.84 -13.74
CA SER A 112 14.21 -35.83 -14.56
C SER A 112 15.68 -35.93 -14.18
N GLN A 113 16.14 -37.13 -13.85
CA GLN A 113 17.54 -37.35 -13.51
C GLN A 113 18.46 -37.11 -14.71
N THR A 114 17.99 -37.48 -15.91
CA THR A 114 18.73 -37.26 -17.16
C THR A 114 19.01 -35.77 -17.37
N PHE A 115 18.01 -34.90 -17.16
CA PHE A 115 18.20 -33.45 -17.26
C PHE A 115 19.30 -32.95 -16.31
N TRP A 116 19.29 -33.40 -15.06
CA TRP A 116 20.31 -33.04 -14.08
C TRP A 116 21.72 -33.46 -14.52
N ASN A 117 21.86 -34.68 -15.02
CA ASN A 117 23.16 -35.19 -15.45
C ASN A 117 23.66 -34.51 -16.73
N THR A 118 22.76 -34.06 -17.61
CA THR A 118 23.12 -33.35 -18.85
C THR A 118 23.43 -31.87 -18.60
N HIS A 119 22.62 -31.17 -17.80
CA HIS A 119 22.64 -29.69 -17.73
C HIS A 119 22.99 -29.12 -16.35
N LEU A 120 22.96 -29.93 -15.28
CA LEU A 120 23.24 -29.51 -13.90
C LEU A 120 24.30 -30.39 -13.22
N ASP A 121 25.24 -30.97 -13.98
CA ASP A 121 26.31 -31.77 -13.37
C ASP A 121 27.45 -30.91 -12.83
N ALA A 122 27.45 -30.73 -11.50
CA ALA A 122 28.48 -30.01 -10.76
C ALA A 122 29.90 -30.62 -10.86
N LYS A 123 30.06 -31.91 -11.21
CA LYS A 123 31.37 -32.59 -11.26
C LYS A 123 32.35 -31.96 -12.26
N SER A 124 31.84 -31.24 -13.26
CA SER A 124 32.64 -30.56 -14.29
C SER A 124 33.01 -29.11 -13.93
N SER A 125 32.52 -28.58 -12.80
CA SER A 125 32.55 -27.15 -12.51
C SER A 125 33.41 -26.80 -11.29
N LYS A 126 34.17 -25.69 -11.38
CA LYS A 126 34.94 -25.17 -10.25
C LYS A 126 33.99 -24.73 -9.12
N PRO A 127 34.30 -25.01 -7.84
CA PRO A 127 33.51 -24.50 -6.70
C PRO A 127 33.35 -22.98 -6.77
N GLY A 128 32.14 -22.48 -6.53
CA GLY A 128 31.82 -21.05 -6.60
C GLY A 128 31.69 -20.49 -8.03
N SER A 129 31.83 -21.31 -9.07
CA SER A 129 31.51 -20.91 -10.44
C SER A 129 30.01 -20.61 -10.60
N SER A 130 29.66 -19.83 -11.62
CA SER A 130 28.25 -19.59 -11.95
C SER A 130 27.46 -20.88 -12.20
N HIS A 131 28.11 -21.96 -12.65
CA HIS A 131 27.46 -23.26 -12.85
C HIS A 131 27.22 -23.99 -11.53
N ASP A 132 28.21 -24.03 -10.64
CA ASP A 132 28.07 -24.58 -9.28
C ASP A 132 26.93 -23.88 -8.51
N ASN A 133 26.88 -22.55 -8.62
CA ASN A 133 25.83 -21.72 -8.03
C ASN A 133 24.42 -22.09 -8.54
N LEU A 134 24.26 -22.38 -9.83
CA LEU A 134 22.98 -22.82 -10.40
C LEU A 134 22.59 -24.22 -9.92
N CYS A 135 23.53 -25.15 -9.85
CA CYS A 135 23.29 -26.49 -9.32
C CYS A 135 22.81 -26.42 -7.86
N LYS A 136 23.46 -25.59 -7.04
CA LYS A 136 23.08 -25.31 -5.66
C LYS A 136 21.72 -24.61 -5.53
N ALA A 137 21.38 -23.70 -6.44
CA ALA A 137 20.08 -23.05 -6.46
C ALA A 137 18.96 -24.04 -6.83
N ALA A 138 19.19 -24.91 -7.83
CA ALA A 138 18.27 -25.97 -8.21
C ALA A 138 18.03 -26.97 -7.07
N ALA A 139 19.09 -27.39 -6.39
CA ALA A 139 19.00 -28.31 -5.25
C ALA A 139 18.26 -27.65 -4.08
N GLY A 140 18.56 -26.38 -3.81
CA GLY A 140 17.86 -25.58 -2.80
C GLY A 140 16.38 -25.43 -3.08
N PHE A 141 16.00 -25.20 -4.35
CA PHE A 141 14.61 -25.16 -4.78
C PHE A 141 13.89 -26.50 -4.57
N LEU A 142 14.44 -27.62 -5.04
CA LEU A 142 13.80 -28.94 -4.82
C LEU A 142 13.66 -29.27 -3.33
N ARG A 143 14.66 -28.89 -2.53
CA ARG A 143 14.63 -29.10 -1.08
C ARG A 143 13.46 -28.39 -0.40
N THR A 144 12.99 -27.25 -0.91
CA THR A 144 11.85 -26.55 -0.28
C THR A 144 10.58 -27.40 -0.28
N TYR A 145 10.38 -28.21 -1.31
CA TYR A 145 9.21 -29.09 -1.44
C TYR A 145 9.16 -30.22 -0.42
N ARG A 146 10.33 -30.65 0.11
CA ARG A 146 10.39 -31.55 1.26
C ARG A 146 9.76 -30.93 2.52
N TYR A 147 9.82 -29.61 2.66
CA TYR A 147 9.25 -28.89 3.80
C TYR A 147 7.83 -28.40 3.54
N LEU A 148 7.51 -28.03 2.30
CA LEU A 148 6.15 -27.63 1.89
C LEU A 148 5.18 -28.83 1.94
N ILE A 149 5.64 -30.03 1.59
CA ILE A 149 4.81 -31.24 1.50
C ILE A 149 5.33 -32.29 2.48
N GLN A 150 4.69 -32.38 3.65
CA GLN A 150 5.04 -33.36 4.69
C GLN A 150 3.98 -34.46 4.83
N HIS A 151 2.73 -34.14 4.48
CA HIS A 151 1.60 -35.07 4.55
C HIS A 151 0.92 -35.22 3.19
N GLU A 152 0.18 -36.31 3.04
CA GLU A 152 -0.63 -36.57 1.85
C GLU A 152 -1.66 -35.44 1.58
N SER A 153 -2.17 -34.80 2.65
CA SER A 153 -3.02 -33.61 2.51
C SER A 153 -2.29 -32.43 1.89
N ASP A 154 -1.00 -32.22 2.20
CA ASP A 154 -0.19 -31.18 1.55
C ASP A 154 0.01 -31.49 0.08
N PHE A 155 0.22 -32.76 -0.25
CA PHE A 155 0.38 -33.22 -1.61
C PHE A 155 -0.89 -32.99 -2.43
N HIS A 156 -2.06 -33.31 -1.87
CA HIS A 156 -3.34 -33.01 -2.51
C HIS A 156 -3.55 -31.50 -2.68
N ILE A 157 -3.16 -30.66 -1.72
CA ILE A 157 -3.16 -29.19 -1.90
C ILE A 157 -2.25 -28.79 -3.06
N ALA A 158 -1.04 -29.34 -3.13
CA ALA A 158 -0.07 -29.02 -4.17
C ALA A 158 -0.53 -29.41 -5.59
N GLN A 159 -1.40 -30.41 -5.72
CA GLN A 159 -1.93 -30.88 -7.00
C GLN A 159 -3.26 -30.23 -7.41
N GLN A 160 -3.85 -29.36 -6.59
CA GLN A 160 -5.11 -28.69 -6.94
C GLN A 160 -4.98 -27.90 -8.24
N ASP A 161 -6.09 -27.81 -8.97
CA ASP A 161 -6.13 -27.29 -10.34
C ASP A 161 -5.69 -25.83 -10.49
N ASP A 162 -5.92 -25.04 -9.44
CA ASP A 162 -5.55 -23.64 -9.29
C ASP A 162 -4.08 -23.44 -8.87
N LEU A 163 -3.46 -24.45 -8.24
CA LEU A 163 -2.09 -24.36 -7.72
C LEU A 163 -1.06 -25.07 -8.60
N ARG A 164 -1.30 -26.35 -8.94
CA ARG A 164 -0.41 -27.20 -9.75
C ARG A 164 1.08 -27.09 -9.39
N LEU A 165 1.38 -26.98 -8.09
CA LEU A 165 2.74 -26.89 -7.58
C LEU A 165 3.54 -28.17 -7.86
N VAL A 166 2.86 -29.32 -7.86
CA VAL A 166 3.40 -30.61 -8.32
C VAL A 166 2.67 -31.00 -9.61
N PRO A 167 3.39 -31.45 -10.67
CA PRO A 167 2.76 -31.85 -11.93
C PRO A 167 1.65 -32.89 -11.78
N ARG A 168 0.67 -32.82 -12.68
CA ARG A 168 -0.41 -33.82 -12.79
C ARG A 168 0.17 -35.17 -13.21
N GLY A 169 -0.40 -36.25 -12.67
CA GLY A 169 -0.01 -37.62 -13.00
C GLY A 169 1.07 -38.22 -12.10
N ILE A 170 1.61 -37.44 -11.16
CA ILE A 170 2.46 -37.95 -10.09
C ILE A 170 1.55 -38.48 -8.98
N ASP A 171 1.78 -39.70 -8.50
CA ASP A 171 1.08 -40.25 -7.33
C ASP A 171 1.87 -40.00 -6.04
N TRP A 172 1.15 -40.06 -4.90
CA TRP A 172 1.74 -39.84 -3.58
C TRP A 172 2.91 -40.80 -3.27
N PRO A 173 2.81 -42.13 -3.50
CA PRO A 173 3.92 -43.05 -3.23
C PRO A 173 5.20 -42.72 -4.02
N SER A 174 5.07 -42.34 -5.29
CA SER A 174 6.21 -41.93 -6.13
C SER A 174 6.82 -40.64 -5.60
N PHE A 175 5.98 -39.67 -5.22
CA PHE A 175 6.44 -38.43 -4.60
C PHE A 175 7.15 -38.67 -3.26
N CYS A 176 6.66 -39.59 -2.42
CA CYS A 176 7.34 -39.98 -1.17
C CYS A 176 8.74 -40.53 -1.44
N ARG A 177 8.89 -41.44 -2.42
CA ARG A 177 10.21 -41.97 -2.81
C ARG A 177 11.13 -40.85 -3.25
N PHE A 178 10.67 -39.98 -4.14
CA PHE A 178 11.43 -38.82 -4.62
C PHE A 178 11.90 -37.90 -3.48
N ILE A 179 10.99 -37.44 -2.63
CA ILE A 179 11.32 -36.54 -1.51
C ILE A 179 12.22 -37.21 -0.46
N SER A 180 12.08 -38.52 -0.24
CA SER A 180 12.94 -39.25 0.69
C SER A 180 14.42 -39.18 0.30
N GLU A 181 14.70 -39.20 -1.01
CA GLU A 181 16.07 -39.09 -1.49
C GLU A 181 16.63 -37.67 -1.38
N LEU A 182 15.81 -36.63 -1.28
CA LEU A 182 16.27 -35.25 -1.06
C LEU A 182 16.69 -34.98 0.40
N SER A 183 16.56 -35.94 1.32
CA SER A 183 16.78 -35.72 2.76
C SER A 183 18.22 -35.35 3.11
N HIS A 184 19.18 -35.70 2.26
CA HIS A 184 20.61 -35.44 2.47
C HIS A 184 21.04 -34.03 2.02
N ILE A 185 20.17 -33.24 1.39
CA ILE A 185 20.51 -31.88 0.94
C ILE A 185 20.53 -30.93 2.15
N ASP A 186 21.72 -30.69 2.69
CA ASP A 186 21.95 -29.74 3.78
C ASP A 186 22.18 -28.30 3.28
N ASP A 187 22.42 -27.36 4.21
CA ASP A 187 22.66 -25.96 3.85
C ASP A 187 23.97 -25.76 3.06
N ALA A 188 24.98 -26.62 3.21
CA ALA A 188 26.21 -26.53 2.42
C ALA A 188 26.00 -26.92 0.95
N ALA A 189 24.98 -27.74 0.66
CA ALA A 189 24.63 -28.21 -0.68
C ALA A 189 23.75 -27.22 -1.50
N VAL A 190 23.37 -26.07 -0.95
CA VAL A 190 22.41 -25.14 -1.58
C VAL A 190 22.91 -23.70 -1.66
N SER A 191 22.25 -22.87 -2.48
CA SER A 191 22.58 -21.44 -2.56
C SER A 191 22.16 -20.70 -1.29
N LYS A 192 22.80 -19.56 -1.00
CA LYS A 192 22.70 -18.94 0.34
C LYS A 192 21.30 -18.45 0.65
N ARG A 193 20.48 -18.12 -0.37
CA ARG A 193 19.08 -17.73 -0.11
C ARG A 193 18.26 -18.85 0.54
N TYR A 194 18.63 -20.12 0.33
CA TYR A 194 17.90 -21.27 0.85
C TYR A 194 18.28 -21.63 2.29
N TRP A 195 19.24 -20.94 2.91
CA TRP A 195 19.61 -21.12 4.32
C TRP A 195 18.57 -20.55 5.31
N TYR A 196 17.54 -19.86 4.82
CA TYR A 196 16.64 -19.02 5.64
C TYR A 196 15.15 -19.40 5.54
N GLY A 197 14.79 -20.34 4.67
CA GLY A 197 13.39 -20.75 4.44
C GLY A 197 12.50 -19.61 3.94
N GLU A 198 11.36 -19.41 4.61
CA GLU A 198 10.39 -18.34 4.34
C GLU A 198 10.94 -16.95 4.66
N LEU A 199 10.72 -16.00 3.74
CA LEU A 199 11.14 -14.60 3.89
C LEU A 199 9.94 -13.66 3.94
N ARG A 200 9.92 -12.71 4.87
CA ARG A 200 8.86 -11.70 4.95
C ARG A 200 9.17 -10.53 4.01
N LEU A 201 8.31 -10.29 3.01
CA LEU A 201 8.52 -9.24 2.02
C LEU A 201 8.66 -7.86 2.63
N THR A 202 7.88 -7.54 3.67
CA THR A 202 8.01 -6.24 4.33
C THR A 202 9.44 -6.01 4.85
N ARG A 203 10.11 -7.05 5.36
CA ARG A 203 11.51 -6.94 5.80
C ARG A 203 12.46 -6.80 4.62
N LEU A 204 12.25 -7.56 3.55
CA LEU A 204 13.03 -7.44 2.32
C LEU A 204 12.94 -6.01 1.74
N ASN A 205 11.73 -5.45 1.63
CA ASN A 205 11.50 -4.08 1.19
C ASN A 205 12.17 -3.04 2.09
N PHE A 206 12.14 -3.25 3.41
CA PHE A 206 12.80 -2.34 4.36
C PHE A 206 14.32 -2.29 4.18
N TYR A 207 14.96 -3.43 3.89
CA TYR A 207 16.41 -3.49 3.72
C TYR A 207 16.87 -3.30 2.27
N ALA A 208 15.97 -3.30 1.28
CA ALA A 208 16.31 -3.15 -0.13
C ALA A 208 17.10 -1.85 -0.43
N PRO A 209 16.77 -0.67 0.14
CA PRO A 209 17.57 0.53 -0.10
C PRO A 209 19.01 0.40 0.38
N LEU A 210 19.22 -0.28 1.52
CA LEU A 210 20.54 -0.44 2.12
C LEU A 210 21.36 -1.54 1.44
N LEU A 211 20.75 -2.68 1.13
CA LEU A 211 21.46 -3.87 0.68
C LEU A 211 21.49 -4.02 -0.84
N LEU A 212 20.48 -3.48 -1.54
CA LEU A 212 20.34 -3.62 -2.99
C LEU A 212 20.43 -2.29 -3.75
N ARG A 213 20.41 -1.15 -3.05
CA ARG A 213 20.28 0.20 -3.65
C ARG A 213 19.02 0.32 -4.52
N LYS A 214 17.95 -0.38 -4.15
CA LYS A 214 16.63 -0.34 -4.78
C LYS A 214 15.61 0.28 -3.82
N PHE A 215 14.60 0.99 -4.32
CA PHE A 215 13.55 1.58 -3.48
C PHE A 215 12.74 0.52 -2.71
N HIS A 216 12.53 -0.63 -3.32
CA HIS A 216 11.86 -1.80 -2.74
C HIS A 216 12.49 -3.07 -3.33
N PHE A 217 12.26 -4.21 -2.66
CA PHE A 217 12.61 -5.53 -3.20
C PHE A 217 11.56 -5.94 -4.26
N GLU A 218 10.29 -5.93 -3.88
CA GLU A 218 9.12 -6.20 -4.74
C GLU A 218 8.01 -5.20 -4.43
N GLN A 219 7.38 -4.66 -5.46
CA GLN A 219 6.22 -3.79 -5.31
C GLN A 219 4.96 -4.63 -5.44
N VAL A 220 4.31 -4.90 -4.30
CA VAL A 220 2.98 -5.50 -4.33
C VAL A 220 1.99 -4.36 -4.57
N HIS A 221 1.41 -4.31 -5.78
CA HIS A 221 0.30 -3.42 -6.06
C HIS A 221 -0.91 -3.88 -5.23
N GLY A 222 -1.28 -3.06 -4.26
CA GLY A 222 -2.29 -3.37 -3.25
C GLY A 222 -1.72 -3.20 -1.84
N GLN A 223 -2.14 -2.10 -1.20
CA GLN A 223 -1.93 -1.74 0.21
C GLN A 223 -0.59 -1.05 0.56
N TYR A 224 -0.57 0.26 0.35
CA TYR A 224 0.45 1.20 0.87
C TYR A 224 0.48 1.32 2.41
N GLY A 225 -0.46 0.70 3.14
CA GLY A 225 -0.59 0.84 4.59
C GLY A 225 0.66 0.42 5.38
N ASP A 226 1.32 -0.67 4.98
CA ASP A 226 2.50 -1.19 5.66
C ASP A 226 3.78 -0.38 5.40
N PHE A 227 3.86 0.31 4.25
CA PHE A 227 5.00 1.15 3.91
C PHE A 227 5.02 2.44 4.75
N PHE A 228 3.85 3.05 4.98
CA PHE A 228 3.75 4.27 5.78
C PHE A 228 3.77 4.02 7.30
N ALA A 229 3.29 2.87 7.78
CA ALA A 229 3.36 2.51 9.20
C ALA A 229 4.81 2.36 9.72
N ARG A 230 5.78 2.08 8.84
CA ARG A 230 7.20 1.91 9.20
C ARG A 230 8.05 3.18 9.12
N LEU A 231 7.66 4.17 8.32
CA LEU A 231 8.38 5.44 8.22
C LEU A 231 8.17 6.35 9.45
N TYR A 232 7.09 6.13 10.21
CA TYR A 232 6.74 6.93 11.38
C TYR A 232 6.60 6.07 12.65
N GLY A 233 7.72 5.53 13.14
CA GLY A 233 7.86 5.22 14.58
C GLY A 233 8.01 6.52 15.39
N PRO A 234 7.65 6.53 16.70
CA PRO A 234 7.35 7.76 17.43
C PRO A 234 8.60 8.62 17.58
N ARG A 235 8.65 9.77 16.89
CA ARG A 235 9.65 10.81 17.15
C ARG A 235 9.00 11.96 17.91
N SER A 236 9.56 12.22 19.10
CA SER A 236 9.33 13.40 19.94
C SER A 236 9.55 14.69 19.12
N PRO A 237 8.78 15.77 19.37
CA PRO A 237 8.72 16.91 18.48
C PRO A 237 9.80 17.94 18.85
N THR A 238 10.99 17.88 18.25
CA THR A 238 11.87 19.05 18.19
C THR A 238 12.67 19.15 16.88
N ASN A 239 12.58 20.34 16.28
CA ASN A 239 13.44 20.92 15.25
C ASN A 239 13.32 20.41 13.79
N ARG A 240 12.49 21.13 13.03
CA ARG A 240 12.60 21.28 11.57
C ARG A 240 13.89 22.03 11.24
N ILE A 241 14.79 21.41 10.47
CA ILE A 241 15.78 22.12 9.66
C ILE A 241 15.42 21.90 8.19
N ARG A 242 15.29 23.01 7.46
CA ARG A 242 15.03 23.08 6.02
C ARG A 242 16.21 22.53 5.23
N SER A 243 15.95 21.88 4.10
CA SER A 243 16.92 21.83 2.99
C SER A 243 16.20 21.87 1.64
N PRO A 244 16.79 22.52 0.62
CA PRO A 244 16.12 22.87 -0.62
C PRO A 244 16.27 21.80 -1.70
N ILE A 245 15.36 21.88 -2.65
CA ILE A 245 15.27 21.09 -3.88
C ILE A 245 16.41 21.45 -4.83
N HIS A 246 17.11 20.45 -5.39
CA HIS A 246 17.56 20.53 -6.78
C HIS A 246 17.76 19.15 -7.41
N SER A 247 16.97 18.89 -8.45
CA SER A 247 17.16 17.85 -9.46
C SER A 247 18.14 18.37 -10.54
N PRO A 248 18.98 17.53 -11.16
CA PRO A 248 19.84 17.94 -12.25
C PRO A 248 19.09 17.89 -13.59
N GLN A 249 19.23 18.95 -14.40
CA GLN A 249 18.88 18.94 -15.81
C GLN A 249 20.14 18.86 -16.68
N HIS A 250 19.91 18.27 -17.85
CA HIS A 250 20.83 17.88 -18.89
C HIS A 250 21.77 18.97 -19.41
N SER A 251 22.92 18.48 -19.87
CA SER A 251 23.93 19.09 -20.72
C SER A 251 23.38 19.62 -22.05
N ASP A 252 23.81 20.82 -22.46
CA ASP A 252 24.43 21.06 -23.78
C ASP A 252 25.19 22.41 -23.86
N ILE A 253 26.51 22.27 -24.04
CA ILE A 253 27.51 23.01 -24.83
C ILE A 253 27.27 24.49 -25.26
N THR A 254 28.08 25.45 -24.76
CA THR A 254 29.17 26.18 -25.49
C THR A 254 29.66 27.48 -24.80
N THR A 255 30.93 27.43 -24.37
CA THR A 255 32.01 28.44 -24.47
C THR A 255 31.92 29.89 -23.93
N SER A 256 32.74 30.13 -22.88
CA SER A 256 33.85 31.12 -22.81
C SER A 256 33.57 32.60 -22.47
N LYS A 257 34.00 33.05 -21.28
CA LYS A 257 35.28 33.80 -21.06
C LYS A 257 35.43 34.33 -19.61
N LYS A 258 36.59 33.98 -19.01
CA LYS A 258 37.51 34.75 -18.15
C LYS A 258 36.97 35.72 -17.07
N GLY A 259 37.09 35.29 -15.80
CA GLY A 259 38.15 35.72 -14.86
C GLY A 259 38.13 37.12 -14.21
N PRO A 260 38.64 37.27 -12.97
CA PRO A 260 38.20 38.22 -11.93
C PRO A 260 39.30 39.30 -11.67
N PRO A 261 39.50 39.97 -10.50
CA PRO A 261 38.79 39.96 -9.20
C PRO A 261 38.63 41.33 -8.46
N GLN A 262 37.84 41.28 -7.37
CA GLN A 262 37.99 41.85 -6.01
C GLN A 262 38.73 43.19 -5.78
N HIS A 263 38.13 44.13 -5.03
CA HIS A 263 38.46 44.39 -3.61
C HIS A 263 37.70 45.57 -2.94
N ARG A 264 37.48 45.40 -1.63
CA ARG A 264 37.52 46.37 -0.49
C ARG A 264 36.27 47.18 -0.06
N ASN A 265 35.79 46.81 1.13
CA ASN A 265 35.66 47.56 2.41
C ASN A 265 35.31 49.05 2.39
N TYR A 266 34.37 49.47 3.24
CA TYR A 266 34.58 50.11 4.56
C TYR A 266 33.20 50.51 5.15
N GLY A 267 32.96 50.29 6.45
CA GLY A 267 31.89 50.97 7.22
C GLY A 267 32.43 52.26 7.86
N PRO A 268 31.91 52.69 9.02
CA PRO A 268 30.55 53.14 9.37
C PRO A 268 30.57 54.61 9.90
N GLN A 269 29.42 55.22 10.26
CA GLN A 269 29.27 56.16 11.41
C GLN A 269 27.85 56.76 11.58
N THR A 270 27.54 57.06 12.85
CA THR A 270 26.35 57.60 13.56
C THR A 270 26.25 59.15 13.44
N PRO A 271 25.49 60.00 14.23
CA PRO A 271 24.66 59.75 15.44
C PRO A 271 23.38 60.64 15.69
N THR A 272 22.65 60.27 16.77
CA THR A 272 21.89 61.09 17.78
C THR A 272 20.78 62.09 17.42
N LEU A 273 19.62 61.98 18.11
CA LEU A 273 19.22 62.83 19.26
C LEU A 273 17.88 62.37 19.88
N ALA A 274 17.78 62.50 21.21
CA ALA A 274 16.65 62.11 22.04
C ALA A 274 15.80 63.33 22.46
N ARG A 275 14.48 63.16 22.65
CA ARG A 275 13.73 63.80 23.76
C ARG A 275 12.27 63.33 23.92
N ALA A 276 11.97 62.98 25.17
CA ALA A 276 10.81 63.32 26.00
C ALA A 276 9.39 62.80 25.68
N SER A 277 8.82 62.23 26.74
CA SER A 277 7.51 61.61 26.91
C SER A 277 6.44 62.59 27.43
N LEU A 278 5.17 62.37 27.08
CA LEU A 278 3.96 62.53 27.93
C LEU A 278 2.74 61.90 27.19
N PRO A 279 1.71 61.41 27.92
CA PRO A 279 0.77 60.39 27.44
C PRO A 279 -0.51 60.98 26.84
N LEU A 280 -1.07 60.29 25.85
CA LEU A 280 -2.39 60.59 25.26
C LEU A 280 -3.37 59.47 25.59
N ILE A 281 -4.40 59.85 26.34
CA ILE A 281 -5.64 59.11 26.58
C ILE A 281 -6.42 59.07 25.26
N LEU A 282 -6.79 57.88 24.80
CA LEU A 282 -7.71 57.67 23.67
C LEU A 282 -9.05 57.12 24.18
N PRO A 283 -10.19 57.63 23.70
CA PRO A 283 -11.51 57.20 24.14
C PRO A 283 -11.88 55.83 23.58
N SER A 284 -12.59 55.05 24.39
CA SER A 284 -13.19 53.76 24.04
C SER A 284 -14.25 53.93 22.95
N LEU A 285 -13.91 53.52 21.73
CA LEU A 285 -14.90 53.23 20.70
C LEU A 285 -15.49 51.84 20.96
N SER A 286 -16.71 51.80 21.48
CA SER A 286 -17.54 50.60 21.54
C SER A 286 -17.94 50.19 20.11
N PHE A 287 -17.24 49.20 19.56
CA PHE A 287 -17.73 48.45 18.41
C PHE A 287 -18.91 47.60 18.89
N GLN A 288 -20.14 48.09 18.71
CA GLN A 288 -21.32 47.23 18.66
C GLN A 288 -21.23 46.42 17.37
N THR A 289 -20.86 45.14 17.49
CA THR A 289 -21.01 44.17 16.41
C THR A 289 -22.49 43.78 16.32
N PRO A 290 -23.11 43.81 15.12
CA PRO A 290 -24.49 43.38 14.96
C PRO A 290 -24.53 41.86 15.05
N THR A 291 -25.01 41.34 16.18
CA THR A 291 -25.41 39.94 16.33
C THR A 291 -26.72 39.70 15.57
N HIS A 292 -26.62 39.49 14.27
CA HIS A 292 -27.64 38.76 13.52
C HIS A 292 -27.02 37.49 12.98
N THR A 293 -26.72 36.54 13.89
CA THR A 293 -26.47 35.16 13.52
C THR A 293 -27.78 34.61 12.96
N MET A 294 -27.91 34.56 11.63
CA MET A 294 -29.03 33.88 10.98
C MET A 294 -29.05 32.43 11.47
N ALA A 295 -30.10 32.06 12.22
CA ALA A 295 -30.22 30.72 12.77
C ALA A 295 -30.28 29.68 11.63
N SER A 296 -29.44 28.65 11.71
CA SER A 296 -29.41 27.54 10.76
C SER A 296 -30.68 26.70 10.87
N THR A 297 -31.27 26.34 9.73
CA THR A 297 -32.36 25.35 9.65
C THR A 297 -31.86 23.91 9.68
N LEU A 298 -30.56 23.68 9.51
CA LEU A 298 -29.91 22.36 9.55
C LEU A 298 -29.57 21.97 11.00
N THR A 299 -29.68 20.68 11.29
CA THR A 299 -29.33 20.01 12.56
C THR A 299 -28.55 18.72 12.30
N LEU A 300 -27.97 18.13 13.34
CA LEU A 300 -27.24 16.85 13.22
C LEU A 300 -28.14 15.67 12.79
N GLN A 301 -29.46 15.81 12.97
CA GLN A 301 -30.47 14.86 12.54
C GLN A 301 -31.00 15.15 11.13
N THR A 302 -30.50 16.19 10.47
CA THR A 302 -30.90 16.49 9.09
C THR A 302 -30.50 15.35 8.17
N THR A 303 -31.45 14.91 7.35
CA THR A 303 -31.25 13.85 6.37
C THR A 303 -31.54 14.36 4.98
N LEU A 304 -30.87 13.79 3.97
CA LEU A 304 -31.15 13.99 2.57
C LEU A 304 -31.93 12.79 2.03
N PRO A 305 -32.97 12.98 1.19
CA PRO A 305 -33.62 11.88 0.52
C PRO A 305 -32.65 11.22 -0.47
N LEU A 306 -32.62 9.89 -0.49
CA LEU A 306 -31.95 9.15 -1.54
C LEU A 306 -32.88 9.07 -2.76
N PRO A 307 -32.46 9.55 -3.94
CA PRO A 307 -33.35 9.56 -5.09
C PRO A 307 -33.76 8.15 -5.52
N ASN A 308 -34.99 8.01 -6.00
CA ASN A 308 -35.62 6.74 -6.35
C ASN A 308 -35.68 5.73 -5.19
N SER A 309 -35.58 6.20 -3.94
CA SER A 309 -35.61 5.37 -2.74
C SER A 309 -36.52 5.97 -1.68
N LYS A 310 -37.05 5.11 -0.81
CA LYS A 310 -37.81 5.53 0.38
C LYS A 310 -36.90 5.87 1.56
N HIS A 311 -35.59 5.66 1.41
CA HIS A 311 -34.60 5.86 2.45
C HIS A 311 -34.03 7.28 2.40
N THR A 312 -33.60 7.76 3.55
CA THR A 312 -32.85 9.01 3.69
C THR A 312 -31.45 8.70 4.24
N ILE A 313 -30.50 9.59 4.00
CA ILE A 313 -29.13 9.51 4.52
C ILE A 313 -28.86 10.69 5.44
N PRO A 314 -28.27 10.52 6.64
CA PRO A 314 -27.84 11.65 7.45
C PRO A 314 -26.87 12.55 6.68
N GLN A 315 -27.09 13.85 6.72
CA GLN A 315 -26.31 14.79 5.92
C GLN A 315 -24.85 14.90 6.41
N LEU A 316 -24.58 14.58 7.68
CA LEU A 316 -23.23 14.55 8.25
C LEU A 316 -22.87 13.14 8.71
N GLY A 317 -21.77 12.61 8.19
CA GLY A 317 -21.22 11.30 8.56
C GLY A 317 -19.83 11.36 9.18
N PHE A 318 -19.43 10.28 9.82
CA PHE A 318 -18.11 10.13 10.45
C PHE A 318 -17.26 9.10 9.68
N GLY A 319 -16.18 9.55 9.05
CA GLY A 319 -15.29 8.67 8.27
C GLY A 319 -14.13 8.11 9.10
N VAL A 320 -13.79 6.83 8.89
CA VAL A 320 -12.73 6.13 9.65
C VAL A 320 -11.50 5.73 8.81
N TYR A 321 -11.28 6.38 7.68
CA TYR A 321 -10.09 6.15 6.86
C TYR A 321 -8.79 6.48 7.62
N GLU A 322 -7.79 5.59 7.56
CA GLU A 322 -6.54 5.69 8.35
C GLU A 322 -6.76 5.77 9.88
N SER A 323 -7.90 5.30 10.41
CA SER A 323 -8.06 5.04 11.85
C SER A 323 -7.60 3.62 12.16
N PRO A 324 -6.51 3.42 12.92
CA PRO A 324 -6.04 2.10 13.32
C PRO A 324 -7.15 1.30 14.03
N PRO A 325 -7.23 -0.03 13.86
CA PRO A 325 -8.23 -0.85 14.54
C PRO A 325 -8.26 -0.64 16.07
N SER A 326 -7.10 -0.42 16.68
CA SER A 326 -6.96 -0.16 18.12
C SER A 326 -7.62 1.13 18.62
N THR A 327 -7.82 2.14 17.77
CA THR A 327 -8.45 3.42 18.13
C THR A 327 -9.77 3.68 17.40
N CYS A 328 -10.12 2.84 16.41
CA CYS A 328 -11.33 3.00 15.62
C CYS A 328 -12.59 2.84 16.48
N VAL A 329 -12.64 1.85 17.38
CA VAL A 329 -13.79 1.59 18.26
C VAL A 329 -14.10 2.82 19.12
N SER A 330 -13.10 3.35 19.82
CA SER A 330 -13.26 4.51 20.72
C SER A 330 -13.61 5.78 19.95
N SER A 331 -13.08 5.97 18.74
CA SER A 331 -13.41 7.10 17.87
C SER A 331 -14.86 7.04 17.39
N CYS A 332 -15.32 5.87 16.95
CA CYS A 332 -16.71 5.65 16.57
C CYS A 332 -17.67 5.86 17.74
N LEU A 333 -17.38 5.29 18.91
CA LEU A 333 -18.19 5.51 20.12
C LEU A 333 -18.24 6.99 20.51
N THR A 334 -17.13 7.72 20.36
CA THR A 334 -17.08 9.15 20.62
C THR A 334 -17.95 9.93 19.64
N ALA A 335 -17.92 9.58 18.35
CA ALA A 335 -18.78 10.18 17.33
C ALA A 335 -20.27 9.91 17.63
N LEU A 336 -20.62 8.66 17.96
CA LEU A 336 -21.99 8.29 18.30
C LEU A 336 -22.52 9.03 19.55
N ARG A 337 -21.68 9.18 20.58
CA ARG A 337 -21.98 9.99 21.79
C ARG A 337 -22.09 11.49 21.48
N ALA A 338 -21.34 11.99 20.49
CA ALA A 338 -21.46 13.35 20.00
C ALA A 338 -22.71 13.56 19.11
N GLY A 339 -23.49 12.50 18.85
CA GLY A 339 -24.76 12.56 18.15
C GLY A 339 -24.71 12.17 16.67
N TYR A 340 -23.55 11.75 16.14
CA TYR A 340 -23.49 11.22 14.78
C TYR A 340 -24.39 9.99 14.66
N ARG A 341 -24.99 9.82 13.49
CA ARG A 341 -25.79 8.66 13.12
C ARG A 341 -25.35 8.00 11.82
N HIS A 342 -24.37 8.57 11.12
CA HIS A 342 -23.77 8.00 9.92
C HIS A 342 -22.28 7.70 10.15
N ILE A 343 -21.86 6.45 9.93
CA ILE A 343 -20.45 6.02 9.96
C ILE A 343 -20.05 5.50 8.58
N ASP A 344 -18.95 6.02 8.03
CA ASP A 344 -18.35 5.59 6.75
C ASP A 344 -17.06 4.79 6.97
N THR A 345 -17.03 3.57 6.43
CA THR A 345 -15.88 2.67 6.40
C THR A 345 -15.68 2.08 4.98
N ALA A 346 -14.75 1.14 4.82
CA ALA A 346 -14.51 0.38 3.61
C ALA A 346 -13.67 -0.86 3.90
N GLN A 347 -13.77 -1.90 3.06
CA GLN A 347 -12.89 -3.07 3.11
C GLN A 347 -11.40 -2.67 3.02
N TYR A 348 -11.08 -1.68 2.18
CA TYR A 348 -9.72 -1.14 2.05
C TYR A 348 -9.15 -0.59 3.37
N TYR A 349 -10.01 -0.10 4.26
CA TYR A 349 -9.57 0.53 5.52
C TYR A 349 -9.20 -0.50 6.58
N ALA A 350 -9.60 -1.77 6.39
CA ALA A 350 -9.37 -2.88 7.31
C ALA A 350 -9.83 -2.59 8.76
N ASN A 351 -10.94 -1.87 8.93
CA ASN A 351 -11.48 -1.50 10.25
C ASN A 351 -13.01 -1.65 10.38
N GLU A 352 -13.66 -2.38 9.46
CA GLU A 352 -15.10 -2.70 9.52
C GLU A 352 -15.49 -3.48 10.77
N GLU A 353 -14.61 -4.39 11.25
CA GLU A 353 -14.82 -5.13 12.49
C GLU A 353 -14.92 -4.19 13.70
N ALA A 354 -14.02 -3.20 13.77
CA ALA A 354 -14.01 -2.20 14.83
C ALA A 354 -15.25 -1.28 14.78
N VAL A 355 -15.70 -0.91 13.58
CA VAL A 355 -16.97 -0.18 13.40
C VAL A 355 -18.14 -1.02 13.88
N GLY A 356 -18.21 -2.30 13.50
CA GLY A 356 -19.24 -3.22 13.96
C GLY A 356 -19.25 -3.40 15.48
N GLN A 357 -18.08 -3.43 16.11
CA GLN A 357 -17.96 -3.44 17.58
C GLN A 357 -18.51 -2.16 18.20
N ALA A 358 -18.12 -0.98 17.70
CA ALA A 358 -18.62 0.30 18.22
C ALA A 358 -20.14 0.45 18.07
N VAL A 359 -20.72 -0.03 16.96
CA VAL A 359 -22.17 -0.06 16.75
C VAL A 359 -22.86 -0.89 17.83
N ARG A 360 -22.35 -2.09 18.14
CA ARG A 360 -22.89 -2.94 19.21
C ARG A 360 -22.74 -2.32 20.60
N GLU A 361 -21.58 -1.74 20.90
CA GLU A 361 -21.29 -1.13 22.20
C GLU A 361 -22.00 0.23 22.42
N SER A 362 -22.50 0.86 21.35
CA SER A 362 -23.16 2.17 21.45
C SER A 362 -24.51 2.14 22.16
N ASN A 363 -25.18 0.98 22.20
CA ASN A 363 -26.57 0.81 22.64
C ASN A 363 -27.60 1.71 21.91
N ILE A 364 -27.26 2.25 20.74
CA ILE A 364 -28.20 2.98 19.88
C ILE A 364 -28.98 1.95 19.03
N PRO A 365 -30.31 2.06 18.90
CA PRO A 365 -31.08 1.17 18.01
C PRO A 365 -30.50 1.16 16.59
N ARG A 366 -30.30 -0.02 16.01
CA ARG A 366 -29.68 -0.17 14.67
C ARG A 366 -30.42 0.61 13.59
N SER A 367 -31.74 0.78 13.72
CA SER A 367 -32.58 1.57 12.83
C SER A 367 -32.27 3.07 12.82
N GLU A 368 -31.61 3.59 13.85
CA GLU A 368 -31.16 4.98 13.92
C GLU A 368 -29.77 5.18 13.31
N LEU A 369 -29.07 4.10 12.94
CA LEU A 369 -27.71 4.17 12.41
C LEU A 369 -27.68 3.93 10.90
N TYR A 370 -26.93 4.78 10.21
CA TYR A 370 -26.57 4.64 8.81
C TYR A 370 -25.09 4.21 8.74
N VAL A 371 -24.80 3.04 8.16
CA VAL A 371 -23.42 2.54 8.04
C VAL A 371 -23.12 2.34 6.56
N THR A 372 -22.16 3.10 6.04
CA THR A 372 -21.67 2.98 4.66
C THR A 372 -20.38 2.17 4.66
N THR A 373 -20.29 1.17 3.80
CA THR A 373 -19.03 0.47 3.48
C THR A 373 -18.82 0.43 1.97
N LYS A 374 -17.60 0.10 1.55
CA LYS A 374 -17.17 0.02 0.15
C LYS A 374 -16.46 -1.30 -0.05
N ILE A 375 -16.89 -2.05 -1.05
CA ILE A 375 -16.22 -3.29 -1.48
C ILE A 375 -14.92 -2.94 -2.21
N LEU A 376 -13.87 -3.74 -1.98
CA LEU A 376 -12.53 -3.48 -2.52
C LEU A 376 -12.46 -3.66 -4.05
N SER A 377 -13.39 -4.39 -4.68
CA SER A 377 -13.43 -4.53 -6.15
C SER A 377 -14.87 -4.68 -6.68
N PRO A 378 -15.29 -3.80 -7.60
CA PRO A 378 -15.99 -4.24 -8.81
C PRO A 378 -15.40 -3.55 -10.06
N GLY A 379 -14.85 -4.30 -11.02
CA GLY A 379 -14.46 -3.82 -12.35
C GLY A 379 -13.30 -2.79 -12.41
N GLU A 380 -12.09 -3.31 -12.67
CA GLU A 380 -10.89 -2.69 -13.29
C GLU A 380 -10.28 -1.35 -12.83
N ASP A 381 -10.87 -0.53 -11.97
CA ASP A 381 -10.14 0.61 -11.41
C ASP A 381 -10.74 1.11 -10.09
N VAL A 382 -10.16 0.72 -8.97
CA VAL A 382 -10.53 1.16 -7.62
C VAL A 382 -10.08 2.60 -7.33
N ASP A 383 -9.06 3.10 -8.03
CA ASP A 383 -8.54 4.46 -7.87
C ASP A 383 -9.45 5.51 -8.56
N SER A 384 -10.32 5.09 -9.50
CA SER A 384 -11.26 5.95 -10.23
C SER A 384 -12.49 6.43 -9.44
N THR A 385 -12.79 5.87 -8.26
CA THR A 385 -14.10 6.08 -7.61
C THR A 385 -14.10 7.10 -6.44
N TYR A 386 -12.96 7.67 -6.04
CA TYR A 386 -12.88 8.58 -4.89
C TYR A 386 -12.96 10.07 -5.27
N LYS A 387 -14.17 10.64 -5.26
CA LYS A 387 -14.40 12.07 -5.50
C LYS A 387 -14.13 12.88 -4.22
N LYS A 388 -13.22 13.88 -4.31
CA LYS A 388 -12.94 14.82 -3.22
C LYS A 388 -13.76 16.07 -3.43
N LEU A 389 -14.30 16.60 -2.36
CA LEU A 389 -15.08 17.81 -2.39
C LEU A 389 -14.73 18.68 -1.19
N HIS A 390 -14.04 19.77 -1.50
CA HIS A 390 -13.59 20.80 -0.57
C HIS A 390 -13.28 22.07 -1.38
N PRO A 391 -13.10 23.25 -0.75
CA PRO A 391 -12.99 24.53 -1.48
C PRO A 391 -11.96 24.55 -2.62
N TRP A 392 -10.81 23.87 -2.46
CA TRP A 392 -9.75 23.82 -3.48
C TRP A 392 -9.94 22.78 -4.60
N CYS A 393 -10.93 21.89 -4.50
CA CYS A 393 -11.22 20.86 -5.51
C CYS A 393 -12.72 20.57 -5.48
N GLN A 394 -13.48 21.36 -6.23
CA GLN A 394 -14.95 21.35 -6.15
C GLN A 394 -15.62 20.38 -7.14
N GLN A 395 -14.88 19.84 -8.10
CA GLN A 395 -15.35 18.84 -9.08
C GLN A 395 -16.68 19.24 -9.76
N ARG A 396 -16.78 20.50 -10.19
CA ARG A 396 -18.04 21.14 -10.60
C ARG A 396 -18.83 20.35 -11.64
N GLU A 397 -18.16 19.84 -12.66
CA GLU A 397 -18.79 19.04 -13.73
C GLU A 397 -19.50 17.80 -13.20
N VAL A 398 -18.83 17.07 -12.31
CA VAL A 398 -19.34 15.83 -11.72
C VAL A 398 -20.43 16.13 -10.69
N VAL A 399 -20.29 17.19 -9.90
CA VAL A 399 -21.32 17.63 -8.96
C VAL A 399 -22.59 18.02 -9.73
N GLU A 400 -22.45 18.78 -10.81
CA GLU A 400 -23.58 19.16 -11.66
C GLU A 400 -24.24 17.94 -12.32
N TYR A 401 -23.45 16.99 -12.83
CA TYR A 401 -23.96 15.71 -13.34
C TYR A 401 -24.74 14.95 -12.27
N CYS A 402 -24.17 14.80 -11.08
CA CYS A 402 -24.82 14.09 -9.97
C CYS A 402 -26.13 14.79 -9.58
N GLN A 403 -26.15 16.11 -9.48
CA GLN A 403 -27.36 16.89 -9.17
C GLN A 403 -28.43 16.73 -10.26
N LYS A 404 -28.06 16.83 -11.54
CA LYS A 404 -29.00 16.63 -12.68
C LYS A 404 -29.62 15.24 -12.71
N ASN A 405 -28.89 14.23 -12.22
CA ASN A 405 -29.33 12.83 -12.25
C ASN A 405 -29.89 12.33 -10.91
N GLY A 406 -30.08 13.21 -9.92
CA GLY A 406 -30.54 12.80 -8.60
C GLY A 406 -29.56 11.82 -7.94
N ILE A 407 -28.28 12.16 -7.87
CA ILE A 407 -27.26 11.38 -7.16
C ILE A 407 -26.79 12.22 -5.98
N VAL A 408 -26.95 11.71 -4.75
CA VAL A 408 -26.43 12.36 -3.55
C VAL A 408 -24.91 12.29 -3.56
N VAL A 409 -24.28 13.42 -3.26
CA VAL A 409 -22.84 13.59 -3.36
C VAL A 409 -22.22 13.48 -1.97
N GLU A 410 -21.45 12.41 -1.73
CA GLU A 410 -20.63 12.26 -0.52
C GLU A 410 -19.25 12.89 -0.72
N ALA A 411 -18.87 13.79 0.19
CA ALA A 411 -17.61 14.51 0.16
C ALA A 411 -16.55 13.79 1.00
N TYR A 412 -15.66 13.05 0.33
CA TYR A 412 -14.48 12.46 0.95
C TYR A 412 -13.40 13.52 1.23
N CYS A 413 -12.75 13.40 2.39
CA CYS A 413 -11.70 14.31 2.88
C CYS A 413 -12.10 15.81 2.93
N PRO A 414 -13.26 16.15 3.53
CA PRO A 414 -13.80 17.52 3.47
C PRO A 414 -12.93 18.55 4.21
N ILE A 415 -12.13 18.10 5.19
CA ILE A 415 -11.22 18.95 5.99
C ILE A 415 -9.77 18.92 5.49
N VAL A 416 -9.52 18.35 4.30
CA VAL A 416 -8.21 18.42 3.61
C VAL A 416 -7.03 17.93 4.47
N ARG A 417 -7.26 16.88 5.27
CA ARG A 417 -6.30 16.36 6.28
C ARG A 417 -5.67 17.46 7.15
N ASN A 418 -6.41 18.56 7.40
CA ASN A 418 -5.96 19.74 8.12
C ASN A 418 -4.76 20.50 7.47
N GLN A 419 -4.37 20.19 6.23
CA GLN A 419 -3.22 20.81 5.55
C GLN A 419 -3.48 22.26 5.11
N LYS A 420 -4.75 22.62 4.93
CA LYS A 420 -5.19 23.96 4.54
C LYS A 420 -5.83 24.75 5.69
N ALA A 421 -5.68 24.28 6.93
CA ALA A 421 -6.22 24.96 8.11
C ALA A 421 -5.62 26.37 8.33
N ASP A 422 -4.45 26.64 7.74
CA ASP A 422 -3.76 27.93 7.80
C ASP A 422 -4.11 28.90 6.66
N ASP A 423 -5.01 28.52 5.75
CA ASP A 423 -5.45 29.38 4.65
C ASP A 423 -6.11 30.67 5.18
N LYS A 424 -5.71 31.82 4.61
CA LYS A 424 -6.16 33.14 5.09
C LYS A 424 -7.66 33.34 4.94
N THR A 425 -8.24 32.85 3.86
CA THR A 425 -9.69 32.96 3.61
C THR A 425 -10.45 32.12 4.64
N VAL A 426 -10.03 30.87 4.85
CA VAL A 426 -10.67 29.99 5.83
C VAL A 426 -10.50 30.50 7.27
N LYS A 427 -9.33 31.04 7.62
CA LYS A 427 -9.10 31.66 8.93
C LYS A 427 -9.94 32.90 9.15
N GLY A 428 -10.02 33.81 8.17
CA GLY A 428 -10.85 35.01 8.28
C GLY A 428 -12.32 34.67 8.51
N ILE A 429 -12.83 33.66 7.81
CA ILE A 429 -14.21 33.17 8.01
C ILE A 429 -14.34 32.49 9.39
N ALA A 430 -13.37 31.67 9.80
CA ALA A 430 -13.39 31.03 11.10
C ALA A 430 -13.39 32.06 12.25
N GLU A 431 -12.60 33.13 12.13
CA GLU A 431 -12.58 34.25 13.08
C GLU A 431 -13.92 35.00 13.11
N LYS A 432 -14.49 35.31 11.95
CA LYS A 432 -15.81 35.96 11.80
C LYS A 432 -16.90 35.22 12.58
N TYR A 433 -16.91 33.88 12.51
CA TYR A 433 -17.92 33.04 13.17
C TYR A 433 -17.49 32.49 14.54
N GLN A 434 -16.29 32.83 15.03
CA GLN A 434 -15.72 32.26 16.26
C GLN A 434 -15.66 30.72 16.25
N THR A 435 -15.37 30.14 15.08
CA THR A 435 -15.28 28.70 14.86
C THR A 435 -13.85 28.28 14.51
N SER A 436 -13.65 26.99 14.22
CA SER A 436 -12.40 26.49 13.64
C SER A 436 -12.44 26.43 12.12
N PRO A 437 -11.26 26.44 11.46
CA PRO A 437 -11.17 26.16 10.03
C PRO A 437 -11.91 24.88 9.59
N ASN A 438 -11.85 23.81 10.38
CA ASN A 438 -12.53 22.55 10.06
C ASN A 438 -14.06 22.70 10.09
N GLN A 439 -14.61 23.46 11.04
CA GLN A 439 -16.04 23.74 11.10
C GLN A 439 -16.49 24.54 9.87
N VAL A 440 -15.70 25.52 9.42
CA VAL A 440 -15.98 26.28 8.19
C VAL A 440 -16.02 25.36 6.97
N LEU A 441 -15.04 24.45 6.82
CA LEU A 441 -14.98 23.51 5.71
C LEU A 441 -16.16 22.51 5.71
N ILE A 442 -16.53 22.01 6.88
CA ILE A 442 -17.70 21.13 7.03
C ILE A 442 -18.98 21.91 6.71
N ARG A 443 -19.15 23.12 7.25
CA ARG A 443 -20.33 23.96 6.99
C ARG A 443 -20.45 24.29 5.51
N TYR A 444 -19.35 24.62 4.84
CA TYR A 444 -19.32 24.84 3.40
C TYR A 444 -19.90 23.64 2.64
N ALA A 445 -19.43 22.42 2.93
CA ALA A 445 -19.96 21.22 2.29
C ALA A 445 -21.47 21.02 2.54
N LEU A 446 -21.94 21.30 3.76
CA LEU A 446 -23.37 21.23 4.10
C LEU A 446 -24.22 22.23 3.31
N GLU A 447 -23.76 23.48 3.17
CA GLU A 447 -24.44 24.53 2.39
C GLU A 447 -24.47 24.20 0.88
N LYS A 448 -23.49 23.45 0.37
CA LYS A 448 -23.47 22.95 -1.01
C LYS A 448 -24.41 21.74 -1.22
N GLY A 449 -25.04 21.24 -0.16
CA GLY A 449 -25.88 20.03 -0.19
C GLY A 449 -25.09 18.73 -0.33
N TRP A 450 -23.80 18.74 0.03
CA TRP A 450 -22.97 17.54 0.05
C TRP A 450 -23.07 16.82 1.40
N VAL A 451 -22.62 15.57 1.45
CA VAL A 451 -22.50 14.76 2.68
C VAL A 451 -21.03 14.70 3.11
N PRO A 452 -20.53 15.63 3.94
CA PRO A 452 -19.14 15.60 4.40
C PRO A 452 -18.85 14.46 5.38
N LEU A 453 -17.68 13.83 5.20
CA LEU A 453 -17.18 12.73 6.04
C LEU A 453 -15.86 13.12 6.76
N PRO A 454 -15.87 14.06 7.72
CA PRO A 454 -14.66 14.43 8.45
C PRO A 454 -14.13 13.28 9.32
N LYS A 455 -12.81 13.02 9.28
CA LYS A 455 -12.12 12.02 10.10
C LYS A 455 -11.37 12.66 11.26
N SER A 456 -11.45 12.08 12.45
CA SER A 456 -10.57 12.42 13.58
C SER A 456 -10.52 11.31 14.62
N ASP A 457 -9.37 11.11 15.25
CA ASP A 457 -9.22 10.24 16.44
C ASP A 457 -9.13 11.06 17.74
N THR A 458 -9.24 12.40 17.66
CA THR A 458 -9.18 13.30 18.83
C THR A 458 -10.59 13.62 19.31
N PRO A 459 -11.01 13.21 20.53
CA PRO A 459 -12.37 13.40 21.02
C PRO A 459 -12.89 14.84 20.93
N GLU A 460 -12.06 15.83 21.26
CA GLU A 460 -12.42 17.25 21.22
C GLU A 460 -12.70 17.70 19.78
N ARG A 461 -11.91 17.22 18.80
CA ARG A 461 -12.11 17.54 17.39
C ARG A 461 -13.34 16.85 16.83
N ILE A 462 -13.64 15.62 17.26
CA ILE A 462 -14.87 14.90 16.86
C ILE A 462 -16.10 15.70 17.29
N ARG A 463 -16.14 16.15 18.56
CA ARG A 463 -17.22 16.99 19.08
C ARG A 463 -17.31 18.32 18.33
N LYS A 464 -16.17 19.00 18.12
CA LYS A 464 -16.12 20.30 17.42
C LYS A 464 -16.54 20.20 15.95
N ASN A 465 -16.22 19.11 15.27
CA ASN A 465 -16.65 18.87 13.89
C ASN A 465 -18.18 18.62 13.79
N ALA A 466 -18.82 18.14 14.85
CA ALA A 466 -20.28 17.99 14.91
C ALA A 466 -20.99 19.32 15.17
N ASP A 467 -20.30 20.26 15.85
CA ASP A 467 -20.81 21.58 16.20
C ASP A 467 -20.71 22.57 15.03
N VAL A 468 -21.46 22.29 13.97
CA VAL A 468 -21.46 23.09 12.71
C VAL A 468 -22.83 23.66 12.37
N TYR A 469 -23.77 23.55 13.29
CA TYR A 469 -25.16 23.99 13.11
C TYR A 469 -25.47 25.30 13.82
N GLY A 470 -24.59 25.79 14.70
CA GLY A 470 -24.74 27.06 15.39
C GLY A 470 -24.50 28.31 14.53
N PHE A 471 -24.06 28.15 13.28
CA PHE A 471 -23.77 29.26 12.37
C PHE A 471 -24.12 28.91 10.91
N LYS A 472 -24.22 29.95 10.07
CA LYS A 472 -24.50 29.86 8.64
C LYS A 472 -23.52 30.75 7.87
N LEU A 473 -22.89 30.20 6.83
CA LEU A 473 -22.03 30.97 5.92
C LEU A 473 -22.92 31.84 5.04
N ASP A 474 -22.60 33.14 4.93
CA ASP A 474 -23.34 34.03 4.05
C ASP A 474 -22.88 33.91 2.59
N GLY A 475 -23.55 34.64 1.69
CA GLY A 475 -23.25 34.58 0.26
C GLY A 475 -21.84 35.06 -0.10
N GLU A 476 -21.25 35.98 0.68
CA GLU A 476 -19.89 36.46 0.45
C GLU A 476 -18.86 35.42 0.88
N ASP A 477 -19.08 34.76 2.03
CA ASP A 477 -18.23 33.68 2.50
C ASP A 477 -18.26 32.48 1.55
N MET A 478 -19.47 32.10 1.10
CA MET A 478 -19.64 31.01 0.12
C MET A 478 -18.92 31.36 -1.20
N LYS A 479 -19.02 32.60 -1.67
CA LYS A 479 -18.32 33.08 -2.87
C LYS A 479 -16.80 33.09 -2.70
N ALA A 480 -16.31 33.50 -1.52
CA ALA A 480 -14.88 33.49 -1.21
C ALA A 480 -14.30 32.07 -1.18
N LEU A 481 -15.03 31.12 -0.57
CA LEU A 481 -14.66 29.70 -0.56
C LEU A 481 -14.77 29.07 -1.95
N ASP A 482 -15.80 29.40 -2.72
CA ASP A 482 -15.94 28.96 -4.12
C ASP A 482 -14.80 29.47 -5.00
N GLY A 483 -14.21 30.63 -4.68
CA GLY A 483 -13.05 31.21 -5.36
C GLY A 483 -11.71 30.53 -5.07
N LEU A 484 -11.65 29.60 -4.10
CA LEU A 484 -10.44 28.84 -3.79
C LEU A 484 -10.18 27.67 -4.74
N ASP A 485 -11.08 27.38 -5.69
CA ASP A 485 -10.99 26.22 -6.56
C ASP A 485 -9.69 26.24 -7.38
N GLN A 486 -8.97 25.13 -7.37
CA GLN A 486 -7.74 24.92 -8.14
C GLN A 486 -7.89 23.72 -9.08
N GLY A 487 -9.11 23.17 -9.22
CA GLY A 487 -9.37 21.96 -9.99
C GLY A 487 -8.51 20.78 -9.49
N LYS A 488 -7.86 20.07 -10.41
CA LYS A 488 -6.98 18.94 -10.08
C LYS A 488 -5.75 19.34 -9.23
N ASN A 489 -5.27 20.57 -9.35
CA ASN A 489 -4.07 21.03 -8.64
C ASN A 489 -4.31 21.28 -7.15
N GLY A 490 -5.58 21.45 -6.73
CA GLY A 490 -5.94 21.61 -5.32
C GLY A 490 -6.14 20.29 -4.57
N ALA A 491 -6.07 19.15 -5.26
CA ALA A 491 -6.28 17.84 -4.68
C ALA A 491 -5.06 17.38 -3.86
N ILE A 492 -5.28 16.92 -2.64
CA ILE A 492 -4.22 16.42 -1.73
C ILE A 492 -3.99 14.90 -1.80
N VAL A 493 -4.69 14.24 -2.70
CA VAL A 493 -4.57 12.83 -3.11
C VAL A 493 -4.88 12.78 -4.63
N GLN A 494 -4.48 11.75 -5.38
CA GLN A 494 -4.54 11.73 -6.86
C GLN A 494 -5.95 11.97 -7.44
N ALA A 495 -6.16 13.06 -8.20
CA ALA A 495 -7.45 13.40 -8.80
C ALA A 495 -7.68 12.64 -10.12
N VAL A 496 -8.92 12.21 -10.35
CA VAL A 496 -9.36 11.56 -11.61
C VAL A 496 -9.53 12.63 -12.68
N ASP A 497 -9.01 12.38 -13.89
CA ASP A 497 -9.25 13.22 -15.06
C ASP A 497 -10.50 12.70 -15.78
N ASN A 498 -11.53 13.55 -15.90
CA ASN A 498 -12.78 13.22 -16.59
C ASN A 498 -12.84 13.86 -17.99
N SER A 499 -11.72 14.36 -18.51
CA SER A 499 -11.68 14.89 -19.88
C SER A 499 -12.10 13.78 -20.84
N PRO A 500 -13.07 14.03 -21.75
CA PRO A 500 -13.42 13.04 -22.77
C PRO A 500 -12.17 12.72 -23.59
N GLN A 501 -11.81 11.42 -23.66
CA GLN A 501 -10.72 10.93 -24.52
C GLN A 501 -11.12 10.99 -25.99
#